data_AF-A0A2A6CPH0-F1
#
_entry.id   AF-A0A2A6CPH0-F1
#
_cell.length_a   1.000
_cell.length_b   1.000
_cell.length_c   1.000
_cell.angle_alpha   90.00
_cell.angle_beta   90.00
_cell.angle_gamma   90.00
#
_symmetry.space_group_name_H-M   'P 1'
#
loop_
_entity.id
_entity.type
_entity.pdbx_description
1 polymer ?
#
loop_
_entity_poly.entity_id
_entity_poly.type
_entity_poly.pdbx_seq_one_letter_code
_entity_poly.pdbx_strand_id
1 'polypeptide(L)'
;MSMVFLHWQISRFLQAQQAAATVPSDIQALFDRSDVHVTQRVMTLEKIARLTEGGVDNLAVRYFPCILSNFFFQYLEKGVTNHKTEVIARFVHTDDNIDGVTKNITRLVIGDHHELSDKASIATRPHLIVIGDTVDNLEKELGKEKFVTLRIGFLNGPVEKLPKFLSCFDMIVTDKQAAVDVPRRIINAIVEKKIAKD
;
A
#
# COMPACT_ATOMS: atom_id res chain seq x y z
N MET A 1 -3.98 36.40 6.68
CA MET A 1 -3.38 35.05 6.44
C MET A 1 -4.41 33.94 6.23
N SER A 2 -5.63 34.00 6.78
CA SER A 2 -6.67 32.97 6.62
C SER A 2 -7.13 32.70 5.17
N MET A 3 -7.24 33.74 4.34
CA MET A 3 -7.68 33.60 2.95
C MET A 3 -6.68 32.83 2.07
N VAL A 4 -5.38 33.02 2.28
CA VAL A 4 -4.32 32.30 1.55
C VAL A 4 -4.34 30.81 1.93
N PHE A 5 -4.50 30.51 3.22
CA PHE A 5 -4.60 29.14 3.70
C PHE A 5 -5.84 28.42 3.15
N LEU A 6 -7.00 29.07 3.17
CA LEU A 6 -8.23 28.51 2.61
C LEU A 6 -8.10 28.24 1.10
N HIS A 7 -7.52 29.19 0.35
CA HIS A 7 -7.30 29.02 -1.09
C HIS A 7 -6.34 27.85 -1.39
N TRP A 8 -5.29 27.69 -0.57
CA TRP A 8 -4.38 26.56 -0.67
C TRP A 8 -5.08 25.23 -0.38
N GLN A 9 -5.91 25.15 0.67
CA GLN A 9 -6.67 23.94 1.00
C GLN A 9 -7.64 23.54 -0.11
N ILE A 10 -8.37 24.51 -0.68
CA ILE A 10 -9.30 24.26 -1.80
C ILE A 10 -8.52 23.75 -3.02
N SER A 11 -7.43 24.42 -3.38
CA SER A 11 -6.59 24.01 -4.52
C SER A 11 -6.03 22.60 -4.32
N ARG A 12 -5.55 22.28 -3.11
CA ARG A 12 -5.04 20.95 -2.77
C ARG A 12 -6.12 19.88 -2.89
N PHE A 13 -7.34 20.16 -2.44
CA PHE A 13 -8.47 19.25 -2.53
C PHE A 13 -8.92 19.01 -3.97
N LEU A 14 -8.96 20.06 -4.81
CA LEU A 14 -9.29 19.93 -6.24
C LEU A 14 -8.26 19.08 -6.98
N GLN A 15 -6.97 19.30 -6.72
CA GLN A 15 -5.91 18.45 -7.27
C GLN A 15 -6.07 16.99 -6.84
N ALA A 16 -6.39 16.75 -5.56
CA ALA A 16 -6.61 15.41 -5.05
C ALA A 16 -7.81 14.73 -5.73
N GLN A 17 -8.90 15.46 -5.99
CA GLN A 17 -10.06 14.94 -6.74
C GLN A 17 -9.70 14.59 -8.18
N GLN A 18 -8.95 15.45 -8.88
CA GLN A 18 -8.52 15.18 -10.25
C GLN A 18 -7.63 13.94 -10.33
N ALA A 19 -6.67 13.81 -9.41
CA ALA A 19 -5.84 12.61 -9.32
C ALA A 19 -6.68 11.36 -9.00
N ALA A 20 -7.59 11.45 -8.02
CA ALA A 20 -8.49 10.35 -7.65
C ALA A 20 -9.36 9.88 -8.82
N ALA A 21 -9.79 10.78 -9.69
CA ALA A 21 -10.58 10.45 -10.88
C ALA A 21 -9.80 9.62 -11.91
N THR A 22 -8.46 9.60 -11.86
CA THR A 22 -7.63 8.77 -12.74
C THR A 22 -7.48 7.32 -12.27
N VAL A 23 -7.96 7.00 -11.07
CA VAL A 23 -7.93 5.64 -10.54
C VAL A 23 -8.92 4.77 -11.31
N PRO A 24 -8.55 3.54 -11.74
CA PRO A 24 -9.47 2.62 -12.40
C PRO A 24 -10.79 2.40 -11.62
N SER A 25 -11.91 2.26 -12.35
CA SER A 25 -13.24 2.19 -11.74
C SER A 25 -13.45 0.94 -10.87
N ASP A 26 -12.79 -0.16 -11.19
CA ASP A 26 -12.80 -1.39 -10.40
C ASP A 26 -12.11 -1.21 -9.03
N ILE A 27 -11.06 -0.37 -8.96
CA ILE A 27 -10.43 0.03 -7.71
C ILE A 27 -11.33 1.01 -6.95
N GLN A 28 -11.98 1.95 -7.64
CA GLN A 28 -12.93 2.87 -6.99
C GLN A 28 -14.09 2.10 -6.34
N ALA A 29 -14.59 1.04 -7.00
CA ALA A 29 -15.66 0.18 -6.48
C ALA A 29 -15.27 -0.57 -5.20
N LEU A 30 -13.97 -0.74 -4.90
CA LEU A 30 -13.54 -1.32 -3.62
C LEU A 30 -13.96 -0.46 -2.43
N PHE A 31 -14.04 0.85 -2.60
CA PHE A 31 -14.40 1.80 -1.55
C PHE A 31 -15.91 1.84 -1.28
N ASP A 32 -16.71 1.21 -2.13
CA ASP A 32 -18.16 1.09 -1.97
C ASP A 32 -18.56 -0.23 -1.27
N ARG A 33 -17.60 -1.11 -1.00
CA ARG A 33 -17.84 -2.36 -0.29
C ARG A 33 -18.06 -2.10 1.21
N SER A 34 -18.97 -2.84 1.83
CA SER A 34 -19.28 -2.72 3.27
C SER A 34 -18.16 -3.16 4.20
N ASP A 35 -17.22 -3.96 3.69
CA ASP A 35 -16.07 -4.50 4.41
C ASP A 35 -14.79 -3.66 4.25
N VAL A 36 -14.88 -2.52 3.54
CA VAL A 36 -13.79 -1.58 3.34
C VAL A 36 -14.17 -0.23 3.96
N HIS A 37 -13.39 0.21 4.95
CA HIS A 37 -13.61 1.47 5.66
C HIS A 37 -12.45 2.42 5.38
N VAL A 38 -12.77 3.67 5.06
CA VAL A 38 -11.77 4.66 4.63
C VAL A 38 -12.09 6.02 5.25
N THR A 39 -11.11 6.63 5.92
CA THR A 39 -11.30 7.92 6.62
C THR A 39 -11.41 9.09 5.63
N GLN A 40 -10.60 9.09 4.58
CA GLN A 40 -10.52 10.18 3.61
C GLN A 40 -10.48 9.64 2.18
N ARG A 41 -11.65 9.22 1.66
CA ARG A 41 -11.77 8.55 0.34
C ARG A 41 -10.97 9.23 -0.77
N VAL A 42 -11.13 10.55 -0.93
CA VAL A 42 -10.45 11.32 -1.98
C VAL A 42 -8.93 11.28 -1.81
N MET A 43 -8.42 11.44 -0.58
CA MET A 43 -6.98 11.42 -0.32
C MET A 43 -6.39 10.02 -0.49
N THR A 44 -7.12 8.97 -0.08
CA THR A 44 -6.69 7.58 -0.30
C THR A 44 -6.65 7.22 -1.78
N LEU A 45 -7.65 7.65 -2.57
CA LEU A 45 -7.65 7.48 -4.02
C LEU A 45 -6.54 8.30 -4.70
N GLU A 46 -6.27 9.54 -4.26
CA GLU A 46 -5.12 10.31 -4.73
C GLU A 46 -3.81 9.55 -4.48
N LYS A 47 -3.63 8.98 -3.28
CA LYS A 47 -2.44 8.16 -2.99
C LYS A 47 -2.33 7.01 -3.98
N ILE A 48 -3.40 6.24 -4.21
CA ILE A 48 -3.41 5.15 -5.19
C ILE A 48 -3.05 5.68 -6.58
N ALA A 49 -3.62 6.80 -7.02
CA ALA A 49 -3.32 7.41 -8.31
C ALA A 49 -1.82 7.73 -8.45
N ARG A 50 -1.22 8.35 -7.43
CA ARG A 50 0.21 8.67 -7.42
C ARG A 50 1.09 7.43 -7.38
N LEU A 51 0.72 6.41 -6.61
CA LEU A 51 1.41 5.11 -6.62
C LEU A 51 1.39 4.48 -8.02
N THR A 52 0.23 4.55 -8.69
CA THR A 52 0.02 4.03 -10.04
C THR A 52 0.81 4.83 -11.07
N GLU A 53 0.88 6.16 -10.93
CA GLU A 53 1.67 7.05 -11.78
C GLU A 53 3.19 6.84 -11.61
N GLY A 54 3.66 6.67 -10.38
CA GLY A 54 5.06 6.37 -10.10
C GLY A 54 5.50 4.99 -10.56
N GLY A 55 4.55 4.07 -10.75
CA GLY A 55 4.80 2.73 -11.27
C GLY A 55 5.52 1.81 -10.28
N VAL A 56 5.70 0.56 -10.71
CA VAL A 56 6.24 -0.52 -9.86
C VAL A 56 7.69 -0.32 -9.45
N ASP A 57 8.50 0.35 -10.28
CA ASP A 57 9.93 0.57 -10.02
C ASP A 57 10.15 1.50 -8.83
N ASN A 58 9.20 2.41 -8.58
CA ASN A 58 9.21 3.32 -7.44
C ASN A 58 8.46 2.78 -6.23
N LEU A 59 7.80 1.62 -6.34
CA LEU A 59 6.94 1.06 -5.32
C LEU A 59 7.69 0.08 -4.41
N ALA A 60 7.65 0.33 -3.11
CA ALA A 60 7.97 -0.65 -2.08
C ALA A 60 6.69 -1.16 -1.42
N VAL A 61 6.62 -2.44 -1.09
CA VAL A 61 5.53 -3.00 -0.27
C VAL A 61 6.10 -3.63 0.98
N ARG A 62 5.60 -3.21 2.14
CA ARG A 62 6.03 -3.69 3.46
C ARG A 62 4.87 -4.33 4.20
N TYR A 63 5.10 -5.55 4.69
CA TYR A 63 4.17 -6.28 5.54
C TYR A 63 4.64 -6.21 6.98
N PHE A 64 3.74 -5.77 7.86
CA PHE A 64 3.90 -5.97 9.30
C PHE A 64 3.33 -7.33 9.68
N PRO A 65 3.87 -7.98 10.73
CA PRO A 65 3.44 -9.31 11.15
C PRO A 65 1.92 -9.32 11.27
N CYS A 66 1.27 -10.03 10.36
CA CYS A 66 -0.17 -10.19 10.34
C CYS A 66 -0.51 -11.67 10.33
N ILE A 67 -1.63 -12.04 10.94
CA ILE A 67 -2.09 -13.45 11.00
C ILE A 67 -2.27 -14.00 9.57
N LEU A 68 -2.54 -13.13 8.61
CA LEU A 68 -2.75 -13.47 7.20
C LEU A 68 -1.46 -13.54 6.38
N SER A 69 -0.29 -13.27 6.97
CA SER A 69 1.00 -13.20 6.26
C SER A 69 1.24 -14.47 5.43
N ASN A 70 1.13 -15.65 6.03
CA ASN A 70 1.29 -16.94 5.33
C ASN A 70 0.31 -17.15 4.16
N PHE A 71 -0.93 -16.71 4.30
CA PHE A 71 -1.95 -16.87 3.26
C PHE A 71 -1.74 -15.88 2.12
N PHE A 72 -1.36 -14.65 2.46
CA PHE A 72 -1.04 -13.59 1.52
C PHE A 72 0.22 -13.92 0.72
N PHE A 73 1.22 -14.54 1.35
CA PHE A 73 2.46 -14.98 0.71
C PHE A 73 2.22 -15.98 -0.42
N GLN A 74 1.47 -17.06 -0.16
CA GLN A 74 1.17 -18.06 -1.19
C GLN A 74 0.34 -17.51 -2.36
N TYR A 75 -0.49 -16.51 -2.11
CA TYR A 75 -1.37 -15.94 -3.14
C TYR A 75 -0.67 -14.92 -4.04
N LEU A 76 0.23 -14.09 -3.49
CA LEU A 76 0.99 -13.15 -4.31
C LEU A 76 2.02 -13.84 -5.21
N GLU A 77 2.72 -14.87 -4.72
CA GLU A 77 3.68 -15.62 -5.54
C GLU A 77 3.03 -16.23 -6.79
N LYS A 78 1.75 -16.63 -6.70
CA LYS A 78 1.01 -17.22 -7.82
C LYS A 78 0.33 -16.18 -8.72
N GLY A 79 -0.02 -15.02 -8.18
CA GLY A 79 -0.88 -14.04 -8.85
C GLY A 79 -0.17 -13.02 -9.73
N VAL A 80 1.10 -12.71 -9.46
CA VAL A 80 1.88 -11.73 -10.24
C VAL A 80 2.74 -12.46 -11.27
N THR A 81 2.11 -13.26 -12.14
CA THR A 81 2.78 -13.81 -13.33
C THR A 81 1.93 -13.45 -14.54
N ASN A 82 2.31 -12.40 -15.26
CA ASN A 82 1.67 -12.06 -16.52
C ASN A 82 2.49 -12.70 -17.64
N HIS A 83 1.85 -13.43 -18.55
CA HIS A 83 2.50 -14.31 -19.55
C HIS A 83 3.47 -13.62 -20.54
N LYS A 84 3.63 -12.28 -20.46
CA LYS A 84 4.54 -11.49 -21.31
C LYS A 84 5.67 -10.79 -20.56
N THR A 85 5.58 -10.64 -19.24
CA THR A 85 6.56 -9.92 -18.43
C THR A 85 6.66 -10.63 -17.10
N GLU A 86 7.77 -11.33 -16.87
CA GLU A 86 8.04 -12.07 -15.63
C GLU A 86 8.38 -11.07 -14.52
N VAL A 87 7.38 -10.33 -14.07
CA VAL A 87 7.51 -9.42 -12.93
C VAL A 87 7.55 -10.29 -11.69
N ILE A 88 8.75 -10.54 -11.17
CA ILE A 88 8.93 -11.43 -10.03
C ILE A 88 8.69 -10.64 -8.76
N ALA A 89 7.58 -10.96 -8.12
CA ALA A 89 7.31 -10.55 -6.77
C ALA A 89 8.04 -11.53 -5.82
N ARG A 90 9.28 -11.21 -5.42
CA ARG A 90 10.04 -12.02 -4.46
C ARG A 90 9.88 -11.46 -3.05
N PHE A 91 9.53 -12.32 -2.11
CA PHE A 91 9.60 -12.00 -0.70
C PHE A 91 11.04 -12.13 -0.22
N VAL A 92 11.57 -11.05 0.35
CA VAL A 92 12.87 -11.05 1.02
C VAL A 92 12.58 -10.93 2.52
N HIS A 93 12.85 -12.01 3.25
CA HIS A 93 12.88 -11.97 4.71
C HIS A 93 14.17 -11.28 5.12
N THR A 94 14.03 -10.14 5.79
CA THR A 94 15.15 -9.42 6.35
C THR A 94 15.03 -9.37 7.86
N ASP A 95 16.07 -9.84 8.53
CA ASP A 95 16.28 -9.54 9.94
C ASP A 95 16.75 -8.10 10.03
N ASP A 96 15.83 -7.21 10.41
CA ASP A 96 16.16 -5.83 10.71
C ASP A 96 16.31 -5.71 12.23
N ASN A 97 17.50 -5.28 12.67
CA ASN A 97 17.75 -4.96 14.07
C ASN A 97 17.36 -3.49 14.28
N ILE A 98 16.19 -3.29 14.89
CA ILE A 98 15.65 -1.97 15.21
C ILE A 98 15.64 -1.86 16.74
N ASP A 99 16.42 -0.95 17.29
CA ASP A 99 16.54 -0.69 18.73
C ASP A 99 16.95 -1.91 19.58
N GLY A 100 17.81 -2.78 19.05
CA GLY A 100 18.27 -3.98 19.76
C GLY A 100 17.29 -5.16 19.71
N VAL A 101 16.17 -5.01 18.99
CA VAL A 101 15.20 -6.08 18.74
C VAL A 101 15.31 -6.53 17.30
N THR A 102 15.68 -7.79 17.08
CA THR A 102 15.63 -8.43 15.76
C THR A 102 14.17 -8.66 15.37
N LYS A 103 13.73 -8.02 14.28
CA LYS A 103 12.39 -8.22 13.73
C LYS A 103 12.48 -8.90 12.37
N ASN A 104 11.66 -9.92 12.18
CA ASN A 104 11.46 -10.57 10.89
C ASN A 104 10.55 -9.68 10.04
N ILE A 105 11.13 -8.88 9.16
CA ILE A 105 10.37 -8.05 8.22
C ILE A 105 10.32 -8.79 6.89
N THR A 106 9.12 -8.98 6.37
CA THR A 106 8.94 -9.55 5.04
C THR A 106 8.69 -8.41 4.05
N ARG A 107 9.63 -8.23 3.13
CA ARG A 107 9.55 -7.21 2.09
C ARG A 107 9.15 -7.88 0.78
N LEU A 108 8.17 -7.32 0.10
CA LEU A 108 7.89 -7.74 -1.27
C LEU A 108 8.68 -6.84 -2.21
N VAL A 109 9.61 -7.45 -2.92
CA VAL A 109 10.39 -6.78 -3.96
C VAL A 109 9.78 -7.17 -5.28
N ILE A 110 9.28 -6.16 -5.99
CA ILE A 110 8.78 -6.31 -7.34
C ILE A 110 9.83 -5.69 -8.25
N GLY A 111 10.39 -6.48 -9.16
CA GLY A 111 11.44 -6.07 -10.09
C GLY A 111 11.92 -7.23 -10.96
N ASP A 112 12.78 -6.91 -11.91
CA ASP A 112 13.37 -7.92 -12.80
C ASP A 112 14.35 -8.82 -12.03
N HIS A 113 14.57 -10.05 -12.54
CA HIS A 113 15.43 -11.08 -11.94
C HIS A 113 16.81 -10.58 -11.46
N HIS A 114 17.34 -9.53 -12.07
CA HIS A 114 18.69 -9.00 -11.82
C HIS A 114 18.79 -7.96 -10.68
N GLU A 115 17.69 -7.36 -10.20
CA GLU A 115 17.72 -6.25 -9.23
C GLU A 115 17.41 -6.66 -7.77
N LEU A 116 17.12 -7.94 -7.52
CA LEU A 116 16.61 -8.43 -6.24
C LEU A 116 17.66 -8.58 -5.12
N SER A 117 18.94 -8.24 -5.36
CA SER A 117 20.04 -8.50 -4.43
C SER A 117 20.31 -7.38 -3.41
N ASP A 118 19.87 -6.13 -3.66
CA ASP A 118 20.29 -5.00 -2.82
C ASP A 118 19.19 -4.48 -1.89
N LYS A 119 19.37 -4.70 -0.59
CA LYS A 119 18.58 -4.06 0.49
C LYS A 119 18.51 -2.53 0.34
N ALA A 120 19.50 -1.91 -0.32
CA ALA A 120 19.56 -0.48 -0.61
C ALA A 120 18.46 -0.02 -1.58
N SER A 121 18.04 -0.86 -2.53
CA SER A 121 17.09 -0.49 -3.60
C SER A 121 15.66 -0.20 -3.06
N ILE A 122 15.22 -0.90 -2.02
CA ILE A 122 13.86 -0.71 -1.47
C ILE A 122 13.78 0.55 -0.58
N ALA A 123 14.89 0.92 0.05
CA ALA A 123 14.94 2.10 0.92
C ALA A 123 14.84 3.41 0.11
N THR A 124 15.36 3.42 -1.11
CA THR A 124 15.36 4.60 -2.01
C THR A 124 14.05 4.81 -2.75
N ARG A 125 13.22 3.76 -2.90
CA ARG A 125 11.90 3.84 -3.55
C ARG A 125 10.99 4.87 -2.86
N PRO A 126 10.52 5.92 -3.55
CA PRO A 126 9.79 7.04 -2.93
C PRO A 126 8.34 6.68 -2.57
N HIS A 127 7.84 5.52 -3.02
CA HIS A 127 6.47 5.08 -2.79
C HIS A 127 6.42 3.84 -1.92
N LEU A 128 5.43 3.79 -1.03
CA LEU A 128 5.30 2.72 -0.06
C LEU A 128 3.83 2.30 0.09
N ILE A 129 3.57 1.00 -0.01
CA ILE A 129 2.35 0.39 0.52
C ILE A 129 2.73 -0.33 1.81
N VAL A 130 2.02 0.00 2.88
CA VAL A 130 2.13 -0.65 4.18
C VAL A 130 0.89 -1.49 4.41
N ILE A 131 1.08 -2.75 4.76
CA ILE A 131 0.01 -3.70 5.04
C ILE A 131 0.24 -4.31 6.42
N GLY A 132 -0.77 -4.30 7.30
CA GLY A 132 -0.66 -4.89 8.64
C GLY A 132 -1.99 -5.03 9.36
N ASP A 133 -2.03 -5.77 10.46
CA ASP A 133 -3.22 -5.94 11.32
C ASP A 133 -2.99 -5.42 12.75
N THR A 134 -1.83 -4.83 13.03
CA THR A 134 -1.51 -4.20 14.31
C THR A 134 -1.22 -2.72 14.10
N VAL A 135 -1.77 -1.89 14.99
CA VAL A 135 -1.41 -0.47 15.10
C VAL A 135 -0.03 -0.32 15.75
N ASP A 136 0.28 -1.21 16.69
CA ASP A 136 1.52 -1.18 17.44
C ASP A 136 2.68 -1.45 16.46
N ASN A 137 3.65 -0.53 16.44
CA ASN A 137 4.81 -0.46 15.53
C ASN A 137 4.61 0.23 14.18
N LEU A 138 3.38 0.58 13.76
CA LEU A 138 3.20 1.25 12.46
C LEU A 138 4.03 2.54 12.35
N GLU A 139 3.95 3.40 13.37
CA GLU A 139 4.66 4.69 13.40
C GLU A 139 6.17 4.55 13.55
N LYS A 140 6.64 3.60 14.36
CA LYS A 140 8.07 3.37 14.60
C LYS A 140 8.78 2.90 13.34
N GLU A 141 8.08 2.14 12.51
CA GLU A 141 8.65 1.45 11.36
C GLU A 141 8.54 2.28 10.08
N LEU A 142 7.62 3.24 10.01
CA LEU A 142 7.45 4.14 8.86
C LEU A 142 8.68 5.03 8.62
N GLY A 143 9.53 5.24 9.63
CA GLY A 143 10.76 6.04 9.51
C GLY A 143 10.48 7.48 9.05
N LYS A 144 11.45 8.10 8.35
CA LYS A 144 11.22 9.38 7.67
C LYS A 144 10.19 9.15 6.56
N GLU A 145 9.11 9.93 6.61
CA GLU A 145 7.96 9.80 5.72
C GLU A 145 8.39 9.72 4.25
N LYS A 146 8.01 8.63 3.56
CA LYS A 146 8.21 8.49 2.12
C LYS A 146 7.24 9.41 1.36
N PHE A 147 7.57 9.74 0.12
CA PHE A 147 6.83 10.72 -0.70
C PHE A 147 5.33 10.39 -0.83
N VAL A 148 4.99 9.12 -1.04
CA VAL A 148 3.60 8.64 -1.05
C VAL A 148 3.53 7.33 -0.29
N THR A 149 2.76 7.31 0.80
CA THR A 149 2.54 6.12 1.61
C THR A 149 1.05 5.79 1.71
N LEU A 150 0.66 4.60 1.26
CA LEU A 150 -0.68 4.03 1.44
C LEU A 150 -0.64 2.96 2.54
N ARG A 151 -1.44 3.16 3.59
CA ARG A 151 -1.52 2.26 4.75
C ARG A 151 -2.83 1.49 4.71
N ILE A 152 -2.74 0.18 4.55
CA ILE A 152 -3.88 -0.74 4.54
C ILE A 152 -3.83 -1.58 5.82
N GLY A 153 -4.85 -1.43 6.66
CA GLY A 153 -5.00 -2.18 7.89
C GLY A 153 -6.01 -3.32 7.74
N PHE A 154 -5.75 -4.45 8.37
CA PHE A 154 -6.73 -5.53 8.51
C PHE A 154 -7.26 -5.55 9.93
N LEU A 155 -8.57 -5.38 10.09
CA LEU A 155 -9.19 -5.47 11.40
C LEU A 155 -9.64 -6.91 11.66
N ASN A 156 -8.70 -7.72 12.14
CA ASN A 156 -8.97 -9.07 12.62
C ASN A 156 -9.45 -9.01 14.08
N GLY A 157 -10.74 -8.71 14.31
CA GLY A 157 -11.30 -8.74 15.66
C GLY A 157 -12.50 -7.80 15.88
N PRO A 158 -12.70 -7.33 17.12
CA PRO A 158 -13.86 -6.53 17.49
C PRO A 158 -13.95 -5.22 16.70
N VAL A 159 -15.14 -4.92 16.17
CA VAL A 159 -15.43 -3.71 15.37
C VAL A 159 -15.22 -2.44 16.20
N GLU A 160 -15.29 -2.53 17.52
CA GLU A 160 -15.01 -1.44 18.47
C GLU A 160 -13.59 -0.88 18.34
N LYS A 161 -12.65 -1.64 17.76
CA LYS A 161 -11.29 -1.17 17.46
C LYS A 161 -11.19 -0.39 16.15
N LEU A 162 -12.21 -0.40 15.30
CA LEU A 162 -12.21 0.26 13.99
C LEU A 162 -11.83 1.75 14.08
N PRO A 163 -12.31 2.56 15.05
CA PRO A 163 -11.89 3.96 15.16
C PRO A 163 -10.38 4.12 15.39
N LYS A 164 -9.77 3.27 16.24
CA LYS A 164 -8.31 3.27 16.49
C LYS A 164 -7.54 2.88 15.23
N PHE A 165 -8.08 1.98 14.43
CA PHE A 165 -7.47 1.57 13.17
C PHE A 165 -7.58 2.68 12.10
N LEU A 166 -8.73 3.34 11.98
CA LEU A 166 -8.96 4.45 11.04
C LEU A 166 -8.12 5.70 11.35
N SER A 167 -7.60 5.88 12.58
CA SER A 167 -6.65 6.94 12.89
C SER A 167 -5.22 6.65 12.40
N CYS A 168 -4.89 5.38 12.19
CA CYS A 168 -3.53 4.94 11.88
C CYS A 168 -3.35 4.49 10.43
N PHE A 169 -4.41 3.99 9.80
CA PHE A 169 -4.40 3.50 8.42
C PHE A 169 -5.27 4.38 7.52
N ASP A 170 -4.94 4.39 6.23
CA ASP A 170 -5.72 5.11 5.22
C ASP A 170 -6.95 4.31 4.78
N MET A 171 -6.86 2.97 4.87
CA MET A 171 -7.91 2.02 4.51
C MET A 171 -7.90 0.86 5.49
N ILE A 172 -9.07 0.44 5.97
CA ILE A 172 -9.26 -0.73 6.82
C ILE A 172 -10.14 -1.74 6.11
N VAL A 173 -9.71 -3.00 6.12
CA VAL A 173 -10.49 -4.12 5.57
C VAL A 173 -10.85 -5.07 6.72
N THR A 174 -12.13 -5.38 6.85
CA THR A 174 -12.68 -6.20 7.96
C THR A 174 -12.97 -7.65 7.55
N ASP A 175 -13.18 -7.92 6.26
CA ASP A 175 -13.42 -9.26 5.75
C ASP A 175 -12.11 -9.98 5.36
N LYS A 176 -12.04 -11.29 5.62
CA LYS A 176 -10.84 -12.10 5.36
C LYS A 176 -10.56 -12.29 3.86
N GLN A 177 -11.61 -12.43 3.04
CA GLN A 177 -11.45 -12.58 1.60
C GLN A 177 -11.04 -11.25 0.97
N ALA A 178 -11.66 -10.16 1.42
CA ALA A 178 -11.32 -8.79 1.05
C ALA A 178 -9.88 -8.43 1.43
N ALA A 179 -9.40 -8.93 2.58
CA ALA A 179 -8.05 -8.67 3.06
C ALA A 179 -6.98 -9.10 2.05
N VAL A 180 -7.25 -10.15 1.25
CA VAL A 180 -6.38 -10.60 0.17
C VAL A 180 -6.65 -9.85 -1.13
N ASP A 181 -7.92 -9.70 -1.48
CA ASP A 181 -8.33 -9.16 -2.79
C ASP A 181 -8.01 -7.66 -2.95
N VAL A 182 -8.24 -6.85 -1.90
CA VAL A 182 -8.10 -5.39 -1.96
C VAL A 182 -6.66 -4.96 -2.27
N PRO A 183 -5.63 -5.36 -1.48
CA PRO A 183 -4.27 -4.93 -1.79
C PRO A 183 -3.77 -5.54 -3.10
N ARG A 184 -4.19 -6.77 -3.45
CA ARG A 184 -3.85 -7.39 -4.72
C ARG A 184 -4.33 -6.56 -5.91
N ARG A 185 -5.60 -6.15 -5.94
CA ARG A 185 -6.13 -5.34 -7.04
C ARG A 185 -5.41 -4.01 -7.15
N ILE A 186 -5.13 -3.36 -6.02
CA ILE A 186 -4.36 -2.10 -6.01
C ILE A 186 -2.96 -2.31 -6.60
N ILE A 187 -2.25 -3.37 -6.18
CA ILE A 187 -0.91 -3.69 -6.71
C ILE A 187 -0.99 -3.99 -8.21
N ASN A 188 -1.96 -4.79 -8.65
CA ASN A 188 -2.15 -5.11 -10.07
C ASN A 188 -2.39 -3.86 -10.92
N ALA A 189 -3.24 -2.94 -10.46
CA ALA A 189 -3.49 -1.68 -11.15
C ALA A 189 -2.19 -0.84 -11.32
N ILE A 190 -1.30 -0.86 -10.33
CA ILE A 190 0.01 -0.19 -10.41
C ILE A 190 0.93 -0.89 -11.44
N VAL A 191 0.93 -2.22 -11.45
CA VAL A 191 1.77 -3.02 -12.38
C VAL A 191 1.29 -2.88 -13.83
N GLU A 192 -0.02 -2.99 -14.07
CA GLU A 192 -0.62 -2.95 -15.41
C GLU A 192 -0.42 -1.60 -16.11
N LYS A 193 -0.41 -0.49 -15.36
CA LYS A 193 -0.17 0.84 -15.95
C LYS A 193 1.24 1.00 -16.54
N LYS A 194 2.23 0.23 -16.08
CA LYS A 194 3.57 0.20 -16.69
C LYS A 194 3.50 -0.40 -18.10
N ILE A 195 2.81 -1.53 -18.24
CA ILE A 195 2.68 -2.27 -19.50
C ILE A 195 1.98 -1.42 -20.58
N ALA A 196 1.04 -0.55 -20.21
CA ALA A 196 0.33 0.29 -21.18
C ALA A 196 1.15 1.47 -21.74
N LYS A 197 2.32 1.78 -21.16
CA LYS A 197 3.18 2.89 -21.59
C LYS A 197 4.38 2.45 -22.44
N ASP A 198 4.70 1.16 -22.43
CA ASP A 198 5.78 0.54 -23.22
C ASP A 198 5.23 -0.04 -24.53
#